data_AF-A0A2D5IAY8-F1
#
_entry.id   AF-A0A2D5IAY8-F1
#
_cell.length_a   1.000
_cell.length_b   1.000
_cell.length_c   1.000
_cell.angle_alpha   90.00
_cell.angle_beta   90.00
_cell.angle_gamma   90.00
#
_symmetry.space_group_name_H-M   'P 1'
#
loop_
_entity.id
_entity.type
_entity.pdbx_description
1 polymer ?
#
loop_
_entity_poly.entity_id
_entity_poly.type
_entity_poly.pdbx_seq_one_letter_code
_entity_poly.pdbx_strand_id
1 'polypeptide(L)' 'MRVFGACTEADLRGVIELEHHSGVVLIASLVVDPDYCRQGLARLLFRHVISIYAKDFLQV' A
#
# COMPACT_ATOMS: atom_id res chain seq x y z
N MET A 1 7.02 -11.11 2.56
CA MET A 1 6.62 -10.18 1.49
C MET A 1 5.10 -10.13 1.45
N ARG A 2 4.49 -8.93 1.43
CA ARG A 2 3.04 -8.73 1.37
C ARG A 2 2.72 -7.67 0.32
N VAL A 3 1.62 -7.86 -0.44
CA VAL A 3 1.27 -6.99 -1.57
C VAL A 3 -0.18 -6.55 -1.44
N PHE A 4 -0.45 -5.27 -1.69
CA PHE A 4 -1.80 -4.73 -1.79
C PHE A 4 -1.99 -4.05 -3.14
N GLY A 5 -3.16 -4.28 -3.74
CA GLY A 5 -3.56 -3.69 -5.01
C GLY A 5 -4.72 -2.71 -4.84
N ALA A 6 -4.72 -1.67 -5.66
CA ALA A 6 -5.86 -0.78 -5.83
C ALA A 6 -6.46 -1.01 -7.21
N CYS A 7 -7.71 -1.45 -7.24
CA CYS A 7 -8.44 -1.71 -8.47
C CYS A 7 -9.44 -0.60 -8.74
N THR A 8 -9.59 -0.22 -10.00
CA THR A 8 -10.78 0.49 -10.50
C THR A 8 -11.68 -0.52 -11.21
N GLU A 9 -12.79 -0.07 -11.81
CA GLU A 9 -13.94 -0.87 -12.29
C GLU A 9 -13.66 -2.14 -13.15
N ALA A 10 -12.41 -2.44 -13.52
CA ALA A 10 -12.03 -3.76 -14.05
C ALA A 10 -10.55 -4.13 -13.85
N ASP A 11 -9.66 -3.18 -13.51
CA ASP A 11 -8.21 -3.37 -13.62
C ASP A 11 -7.45 -2.94 -12.37
N LEU A 12 -6.31 -3.59 -12.15
CA LEU A 12 -5.31 -3.21 -11.15
C LEU A 12 -4.59 -1.94 -11.62
N ARG A 13 -4.76 -0.84 -10.89
CA ARG A 13 -4.20 0.49 -11.23
C ARG A 13 -3.05 0.94 -10.35
N GLY A 14 -2.78 0.20 -9.28
CA GLY A 14 -1.61 0.46 -8.45
C GLY A 14 -1.35 -0.67 -7.49
N VAL A 15 -0.08 -0.81 -7.12
CA VAL A 15 0.42 -1.85 -6.23
C VAL A 15 1.36 -1.22 -5.21
N ILE A 16 1.24 -1.65 -3.96
CA ILE A 16 2.22 -1.41 -2.91
C ILE A 16 2.73 -2.74 -2.38
N GLU A 17 4.06 -2.89 -2.38
CA GLU A 17 4.75 -4.09 -1.90
C GLU A 17 5.49 -3.77 -0.60
N LEU A 18 5.33 -4.66 0.36
CA LEU A 18 5.88 -4.53 1.69
C LEU A 18 6.82 -5.70 2.02
N GLU A 19 7.91 -5.35 2.68
CA GLU A 19 8.82 -6.30 3.29
C GLU A 19 8.82 -6.14 4.80
N HIS A 20 8.95 -7.26 5.50
CA HIS A 20 9.04 -7.30 6.95
C HIS A 20 10.47 -7.65 7.34
N HIS A 21 11.11 -6.76 8.08
CA HIS A 21 12.49 -6.92 8.54
C HIS A 21 12.56 -6.56 10.02
N SER A 22 12.85 -7.55 10.87
CA SER A 22 13.19 -7.34 12.29
C SER A 22 12.25 -6.38 13.04
N GLY A 23 10.94 -6.58 12.91
CA GLY A 23 9.93 -5.74 13.59
C GLY A 23 9.59 -4.42 12.90
N VAL A 24 10.23 -4.12 11.76
CA VAL A 24 9.91 -2.96 10.91
C VAL A 24 9.25 -3.44 9.62
N VAL A 25 8.31 -2.63 9.10
CA VAL A 25 7.69 -2.83 7.80
C VAL A 25 8.25 -1.78 6.84
N LEU A 26 8.88 -2.24 5.76
CA LEU A 26 9.44 -1.40 4.71
C LEU A 26 8.55 -1.45 3.48
N ILE A 27 8.44 -0.32 2.77
CA ILE A 27 7.83 -0.28 1.44
C ILE A 27 8.93 -0.61 0.44
N ALA A 28 8.84 -1.79 -0.17
CA ALA A 28 9.78 -2.24 -1.20
C ALA A 28 9.46 -1.62 -2.57
N SER A 29 8.16 -1.46 -2.88
CA SER A 29 7.71 -0.89 -4.14
C SER A 29 6.37 -0.18 -3.99
N LEU A 30 6.17 0.90 -4.74
CA LEU A 30 4.89 1.58 -4.92
C LEU A 30 4.77 2.05 -6.36
N VAL A 31 3.94 1.34 -7.13
CA VAL A 31 3.75 1.60 -8.56
C VAL A 31 2.30 1.95 -8.81
N VAL A 32 2.07 2.98 -9.62
CA VAL A 32 0.74 3.40 -10.06
C VAL A 32 0.76 3.50 -11.57
N ASP A 33 -0.32 3.03 -12.20
CA ASP A 33 -0.59 3.19 -13.62
C ASP A 33 -0.41 4.67 -14.02
N PRO A 34 0.40 4.99 -15.05
CA PRO A 34 0.67 6.36 -15.46
C PRO A 34 -0.59 7.19 -15.69
N ASP A 35 -1.65 6.59 -16.25
CA ASP A 35 -2.92 7.28 -16.54
C ASP A 35 -3.63 7.73 -15.26
N TYR A 36 -3.32 7.07 -14.14
CA TYR A 36 -3.86 7.35 -12.81
C TYR A 36 -2.87 8.05 -11.88
N CYS A 37 -1.73 8.47 -12.41
CA CYS A 37 -0.75 9.23 -11.64
C CYS A 37 -1.39 10.53 -11.12
N ARG A 38 -1.05 10.92 -9.89
CA ARG A 38 -1.59 12.11 -9.19
C ARG A 38 -3.10 12.11 -8.92
N GLN A 39 -3.82 11.04 -9.21
CA GLN A 39 -5.25 10.90 -8.87
C GLN A 39 -5.49 10.40 -7.42
N GLY A 40 -4.43 10.32 -6.61
CA GLY A 40 -4.52 9.92 -5.21
C GLY A 40 -4.42 8.41 -4.95
N LEU A 41 -4.22 7.59 -5.98
CA LEU A 41 -4.07 6.12 -5.85
C LEU A 41 -2.90 5.71 -4.93
N ALA A 42 -1.73 6.34 -5.09
CA ALA A 42 -0.58 6.13 -4.20
C ALA A 42 -0.93 6.45 -2.73
N ARG A 43 -1.67 7.54 -2.50
CA ARG A 43 -2.11 7.95 -1.16
C ARG A 43 -3.12 6.96 -0.57
N LEU A 44 -4.02 6.42 -1.38
CA LEU A 44 -4.99 5.41 -0.98
C LEU A 44 -4.28 4.14 -0.49
N LEU A 45 -3.35 3.61 -1.30
CA LEU A 45 -2.54 2.44 -0.96
C LEU A 45 -1.75 2.66 0.32
N PHE A 46 -1.08 3.80 0.45
CA PHE A 46 -0.30 4.12 1.65
C PHE A 46 -1.18 4.25 2.91
N ARG A 47 -2.36 4.88 2.80
CA ARG A 47 -3.33 4.95 3.91
C ARG A 47 -3.83 3.58 4.33
N HIS A 48 -4.05 2.69 3.37
CA HIS A 48 -4.46 1.32 3.67
C HIS A 48 -3.39 0.59 4.49
N VAL A 49 -2.12 0.69 4.07
CA VAL A 49 -0.99 0.14 4.83
C VAL A 49 -0.95 0.72 6.25
N ILE A 50 -1.00 2.04 6.41
CA ILE A 50 -1.04 2.67 7.75
C ILE A 50 -2.22 2.12 8.56
N SER A 51 -3.40 1.97 7.99
CA SER A 51 -4.59 1.52 8.73
C SER A 51 -4.46 0.09 9.28
N ILE A 52 -3.68 -0.77 8.62
CA ILE A 52 -3.42 -2.14 9.06
C ILE A 52 -2.40 -2.11 10.19
N TYR A 53 -1.26 -1.48 9.98
CA TYR A 53 -0.16 -1.52 10.95
C TYR A 53 -0.35 -0.57 12.14
N ALA A 54 -1.11 0.52 11.99
CA ALA A 54 -1.47 1.39 13.12
C ALA A 54 -2.36 0.65 14.14
N LYS A 55 -3.16 -0.33 13.70
CA LYS A 55 -3.91 -1.19 14.61
C LYS A 55 -3.01 -2.14 15.38
N ASP A 56 -1.90 -2.58 14.79
CA ASP A 56 -0.91 -3.43 15.45
C ASP A 56 -0.16 -2.67 16.58
N PHE A 57 -0.08 -1.34 16.49
CA PHE A 57 0.50 -0.48 17.55
C PHE A 57 -0.49 -0.09 18.67
N LEU A 58 -1.80 -0.36 18.52
CA LEU A 58 -2.82 -0.02 19.53
C LEU A 58 -3.23 -1.20 20.42
N GLN A 59 -2.56 -2.36 20.31
CA GLN A 59 -2.76 -3.51 21.20
C GLN A 59 -1.81 -3.47 22.42
N VAL A 60 -1.63 -2.30 23.03
CA VAL A 60 -0.89 -2.14 24.29
C VAL A 60 -1.87 -2.12 25.46
#